data_AF-A0A4T0DKM6-F1
#
_entry.id   AF-A0A4T0DKM6-F1
#
_cell.length_a   1.000
_cell.length_b   1.000
_cell.length_c   1.000
_cell.angle_alpha   90.00
_cell.angle_beta   90.00
_cell.angle_gamma   90.00
#
_symmetry.space_group_name_H-M   'P 1'
#
loop_
_entity.id
_entity.type
_entity.pdbx_description
1 polymer ?
#
loop_
_entity_poly.entity_id
_entity_poly.type
_entity_poly.pdbx_seq_one_letter_code
_entity_poly.pdbx_strand_id
1 'polypeptide(L)'
;MRFLSLVGAAAATWLAGTNAQDTSDVKSIPLRTHSLVQPYLDSDLQSRWWDFGGDTIIRADKHIRLTSDRPSQSGWIYSRVPLTATNWEIELEFDINGQGNLFGDGFAMWVTTDRAQQGPVFGNKDKFEGLGIFFDTYKNNRPGVVFPYVMAMLGDGHTTYDQGHDGKANELAGCSARGLRNANTPTKARITYFQEKSLTLELMYKKEDEWTPCFEVPGVKLPGVTYLGF
;
A
#
# COMPACT_ATOMS: atom_id res chain seq x y z
N MET A 1 5.77 57.60 57.08
CA MET A 1 6.70 57.56 55.93
C MET A 1 6.24 56.45 54.99
N ARG A 2 6.51 56.62 53.69
CA ARG A 2 5.80 56.06 52.53
C ARG A 2 5.73 54.52 52.38
N PHE A 3 4.65 54.13 51.70
CA PHE A 3 4.32 52.88 51.00
C PHE A 3 5.47 52.20 50.22
N LEU A 4 5.47 50.86 50.12
CA LEU A 4 4.95 50.05 48.99
C LEU A 4 5.39 48.58 49.15
N SER A 5 4.44 47.66 49.30
CA SER A 5 4.68 46.21 49.14
C SER A 5 4.29 45.80 47.72
N LEU A 6 5.26 45.31 46.95
CA LEU A 6 5.05 44.76 45.60
C LEU A 6 4.33 43.41 45.70
N VAL A 7 3.11 43.35 45.18
CA VAL A 7 2.42 42.11 44.83
C VAL A 7 2.94 41.66 43.46
N GLY A 8 3.73 40.60 43.44
CA GLY A 8 4.08 39.90 42.20
C GLY A 8 2.96 38.93 41.85
N ALA A 9 2.17 39.24 40.82
CA ALA A 9 1.17 38.34 40.29
C ALA A 9 1.84 37.22 39.48
N ALA A 10 1.57 35.97 39.85
CA ALA A 10 1.97 34.79 39.10
C ALA A 10 1.13 34.69 37.82
N ALA A 11 1.76 34.78 36.65
CA ALA A 11 1.17 34.39 35.39
C ALA A 11 1.59 32.94 35.08
N ALA A 12 0.78 31.98 35.49
CA ALA A 12 0.89 30.62 35.00
C ALA A 12 0.34 30.57 33.57
N THR A 13 1.24 30.60 32.58
CA THR A 13 0.87 30.34 31.19
C THR A 13 0.50 28.88 31.04
N TRP A 14 -0.81 28.62 30.93
CA TRP A 14 -1.34 27.34 30.50
C TRP A 14 -0.94 27.12 29.04
N LEU A 15 0.14 26.36 28.82
CA LEU A 15 0.41 25.74 27.53
C LEU A 15 -0.69 24.69 27.33
N ALA A 16 -1.67 25.02 26.49
CA ALA A 16 -2.61 24.04 25.97
C ALA A 16 -1.80 23.01 25.17
N GLY A 17 -1.49 21.88 25.82
CA GLY A 17 -0.96 20.72 25.14
C GLY A 17 -1.96 20.31 24.06
N THR A 18 -1.52 20.35 22.82
CA THR A 18 -2.17 19.62 21.72
C THR A 18 -2.15 18.15 22.12
N ASN A 19 -3.29 17.64 22.60
CA ASN A 19 -3.49 16.21 22.75
C ASN A 19 -3.39 15.60 21.35
N ALA A 20 -2.21 15.05 21.03
CA ALA A 20 -2.11 14.00 20.04
C ALA A 20 -3.04 12.89 20.53
N GLN A 21 -4.11 12.65 19.78
CA GLN A 21 -5.11 11.65 20.13
C GLN A 21 -4.43 10.28 19.99
N ASP A 22 -4.08 9.72 21.15
CA ASP A 22 -3.42 8.44 21.30
C ASP A 22 -4.26 7.34 20.62
N THR A 23 -3.70 6.70 19.59
CA THR A 23 -4.32 5.61 18.81
C THR A 23 -4.27 4.27 19.56
N SER A 24 -4.09 4.28 20.88
CA SER A 24 -3.81 3.12 21.73
C SER A 24 -4.99 2.17 21.98
N ASP A 25 -6.20 2.50 21.49
CA ASP A 25 -7.41 1.68 21.69
C ASP A 25 -7.89 0.92 20.44
N VAL A 26 -7.12 0.91 19.34
CA VAL A 26 -7.50 0.14 18.14
C VAL A 26 -7.22 -1.35 18.35
N LYS A 27 -8.28 -2.15 18.55
CA LYS A 27 -8.19 -3.62 18.58
C LYS A 27 -8.16 -4.16 17.15
N SER A 28 -7.15 -4.96 16.82
CA SER A 28 -7.04 -5.65 15.53
C SER A 28 -7.44 -7.12 15.65
N ILE A 29 -8.05 -7.67 14.60
CA ILE A 29 -8.39 -9.09 14.48
C ILE A 29 -7.78 -9.59 13.17
N PRO A 30 -6.81 -10.53 13.21
CA PRO A 30 -6.23 -11.09 11.99
C PRO A 30 -7.29 -11.80 11.14
N LEU A 31 -7.36 -11.46 9.85
CA LEU A 31 -8.27 -12.08 8.89
C LEU A 31 -7.57 -13.20 8.13
N ARG A 32 -7.64 -14.44 8.63
CA ARG A 32 -7.01 -15.61 7.98
C ARG A 32 -7.40 -15.77 6.50
N THR A 33 -8.62 -15.39 6.14
CA THR A 33 -9.13 -15.45 4.76
C THR A 33 -8.47 -14.44 3.81
N HIS A 34 -7.76 -13.45 4.35
CA HIS A 34 -7.05 -12.39 3.62
C HIS A 34 -5.58 -12.32 4.02
N SER A 35 -5.03 -13.41 4.58
CA SER A 35 -3.62 -13.54 4.91
C SER A 35 -2.96 -14.60 4.05
N LEU A 36 -1.74 -14.34 3.61
CA LEU A 36 -0.85 -15.29 2.94
C LEU A 36 0.40 -15.47 3.80
N VAL A 37 0.52 -16.63 4.43
CA VAL A 37 1.69 -17.00 5.25
C VAL A 37 2.19 -18.37 4.80
N GLN A 38 3.49 -18.62 4.97
CA GLN A 38 4.08 -19.93 4.68
C GLN A 38 3.33 -21.04 5.45
N PRO A 39 2.98 -22.17 4.80
CA PRO A 39 3.46 -22.65 3.50
C PRO A 39 2.64 -22.23 2.25
N TYR A 40 1.94 -21.08 2.25
CA TYR A 40 1.17 -20.42 1.16
C TYR A 40 0.09 -21.23 0.42
N LEU A 41 0.14 -22.55 0.47
CA LEU A 41 -0.77 -23.51 -0.13
C LEU A 41 -1.33 -24.42 0.97
N ASP A 42 -2.63 -24.70 0.89
CA ASP A 42 -3.32 -25.57 1.86
C ASP A 42 -3.33 -27.04 1.41
N SER A 43 -3.12 -27.30 0.12
CA SER A 43 -3.08 -28.64 -0.49
C SER A 43 -2.25 -28.61 -1.79
N ASP A 44 -2.12 -29.74 -2.47
CA ASP A 44 -1.34 -29.87 -3.71
C ASP A 44 -1.71 -28.79 -4.75
N LEU A 45 -0.88 -27.75 -4.82
CA LEU A 45 -0.99 -26.60 -5.72
C LEU A 45 -2.24 -25.71 -5.53
N GLN A 46 -2.96 -25.81 -4.41
CA GLN A 46 -4.15 -24.98 -4.16
C GLN A 46 -4.12 -24.28 -2.81
N SER A 47 -4.47 -22.98 -2.82
CA SER A 47 -4.87 -22.24 -1.62
C SER A 47 -6.39 -22.27 -1.48
N ARG A 48 -6.89 -22.38 -0.25
CA ARG A 48 -8.32 -22.29 0.05
C ARG A 48 -8.85 -20.87 -0.15
N TRP A 49 -8.01 -19.86 0.10
CA TRP A 49 -8.43 -18.46 0.22
C TRP A 49 -7.95 -17.57 -0.91
N TRP A 50 -7.00 -18.03 -1.72
CA TRP A 50 -6.38 -17.24 -2.77
C TRP A 50 -6.39 -17.96 -4.11
N ASP A 51 -6.58 -17.20 -5.17
CA ASP A 51 -6.31 -17.61 -6.54
C ASP A 51 -5.03 -16.95 -7.04
N PHE A 52 -4.36 -17.64 -7.96
CA PHE A 52 -3.10 -17.23 -8.56
C PHE A 52 -3.24 -17.39 -10.08
N GLY A 53 -2.67 -16.48 -10.85
CA GLY A 53 -2.69 -16.57 -12.30
C GLY A 53 -1.62 -15.75 -12.99
N GLY A 54 -1.65 -15.78 -14.32
CA GLY A 54 -0.62 -15.20 -15.17
C GLY A 54 0.73 -15.92 -14.99
N ASP A 55 1.80 -15.14 -14.89
CA ASP A 55 3.17 -15.65 -14.70
C ASP A 55 3.54 -15.94 -13.23
N THR A 56 2.56 -15.94 -12.31
CA THR A 56 2.81 -16.12 -10.88
C THR A 56 3.37 -17.51 -10.58
N ILE A 57 4.49 -17.56 -9.85
CA ILE A 57 5.14 -18.78 -9.38
C ILE A 57 5.04 -18.86 -7.86
N ILE A 58 4.51 -19.98 -7.37
CA ILE A 58 4.36 -20.22 -5.94
C ILE A 58 5.49 -21.14 -5.46
N ARG A 59 6.36 -20.61 -4.61
CA ARG A 59 7.31 -21.41 -3.84
C ARG A 59 6.72 -21.55 -2.44
N ALA A 60 5.93 -22.61 -2.24
CA ALA A 60 5.15 -22.86 -1.03
C ALA A 60 5.97 -22.67 0.26
N ASP A 61 7.25 -23.07 0.24
CA ASP A 61 8.18 -23.02 1.35
C ASP A 61 8.98 -21.70 1.49
N LYS A 62 8.77 -20.71 0.61
CA LYS A 62 9.62 -19.50 0.53
C LYS A 62 8.87 -18.22 0.25
N HIS A 63 8.28 -18.08 -0.93
CA HIS A 63 7.66 -16.84 -1.40
C HIS A 63 6.71 -17.07 -2.56
N ILE A 64 5.83 -16.11 -2.79
CA ILE A 64 5.04 -16.01 -4.03
C ILE A 64 5.73 -14.98 -4.92
N ARG A 65 6.05 -15.35 -6.16
CA ARG A 65 6.67 -14.47 -7.14
C ARG A 65 5.64 -14.12 -8.21
N LEU A 66 5.21 -12.87 -8.27
CA LEU A 66 4.27 -12.39 -9.30
C LEU A 66 4.90 -12.44 -10.70
N THR A 67 6.11 -11.92 -10.84
CA THR A 67 6.85 -11.89 -12.11
C THR A 67 8.31 -12.30 -11.92
N SER A 68 8.88 -12.94 -12.95
CA SER A 68 10.32 -13.20 -13.00
C SER A 68 11.04 -12.03 -13.68
N ASP A 69 12.35 -11.93 -13.50
CA ASP A 69 13.22 -10.95 -14.19
C ASP A 69 13.35 -11.32 -15.70
N ARG A 70 12.24 -11.18 -16.41
CA ARG A 70 12.05 -11.47 -17.84
C ARG A 70 11.09 -10.43 -18.44
N PRO A 71 11.26 -10.06 -19.72
CA PRO A 71 10.35 -9.14 -20.38
C PRO A 71 8.92 -9.70 -20.48
N SER A 72 7.93 -8.80 -20.51
CA SER A 72 6.51 -9.12 -20.78
C SER A 72 5.93 -10.16 -19.82
N GLN A 73 6.17 -9.98 -18.52
CA GLN A 73 5.60 -10.83 -17.47
C GLN A 73 4.46 -10.10 -16.77
N SER A 74 3.41 -10.84 -16.45
CA SER A 74 2.20 -10.34 -15.82
C SER A 74 1.59 -11.48 -14.99
N GLY A 75 1.74 -11.37 -13.67
CA GLY A 75 1.16 -12.30 -12.71
C GLY A 75 0.27 -11.54 -11.74
N TRP A 76 -0.70 -12.25 -11.16
CA TRP A 76 -1.60 -11.71 -10.15
C TRP A 76 -1.97 -12.77 -9.11
N ILE A 77 -2.35 -12.30 -7.92
CA ILE A 77 -2.98 -13.08 -6.87
C ILE A 77 -4.19 -12.34 -6.31
N TYR A 78 -5.26 -13.06 -5.97
CA TYR A 78 -6.49 -12.46 -5.46
C TYR A 78 -7.16 -13.30 -4.39
N SER A 79 -7.74 -12.64 -3.37
CA SER A 79 -8.60 -13.29 -2.39
C SER A 79 -9.83 -13.90 -3.10
N ARG A 80 -10.25 -15.08 -2.65
CA ARG A 80 -11.44 -15.79 -3.14
C ARG A 80 -12.72 -15.25 -2.57
N VAL A 81 -12.64 -14.81 -1.32
CA VAL A 81 -13.76 -14.22 -0.59
C VAL A 81 -13.60 -12.70 -0.55
N PRO A 82 -14.71 -11.95 -0.50
CA PRO A 82 -14.64 -10.51 -0.42
C PRO A 82 -14.16 -10.04 0.95
N LEU A 83 -13.42 -8.94 0.95
CA LEU A 83 -13.08 -8.13 2.12
C LEU A 83 -14.27 -7.21 2.43
N THR A 84 -15.03 -7.58 3.46
CA THR A 84 -16.20 -6.81 3.93
C THR A 84 -15.91 -6.01 5.20
N ALA A 85 -14.66 -5.98 5.65
CA ALA A 85 -14.25 -5.19 6.81
C ALA A 85 -14.30 -3.70 6.45
N THR A 86 -14.99 -2.91 7.27
CA THR A 86 -15.11 -1.46 7.07
C THR A 86 -13.82 -0.72 7.39
N ASN A 87 -13.07 -1.20 8.37
CA ASN A 87 -11.74 -0.72 8.70
C ASN A 87 -10.78 -1.89 8.60
N TRP A 88 -9.63 -1.68 8.00
CA TRP A 88 -8.64 -2.73 7.79
C TRP A 88 -7.23 -2.17 7.79
N GLU A 89 -6.29 -3.05 8.11
CA GLU A 89 -4.87 -2.82 7.96
C GLU A 89 -4.29 -4.01 7.18
N ILE A 90 -3.51 -3.71 6.15
CA ILE A 90 -2.81 -4.70 5.35
C ILE A 90 -1.32 -4.42 5.52
N GLU A 91 -0.62 -5.37 6.14
CA GLU A 91 0.83 -5.42 6.13
C GLU A 91 1.28 -6.37 5.02
N LEU A 92 2.03 -5.83 4.06
CA LEU A 92 2.62 -6.57 2.96
C LEU A 92 4.13 -6.60 3.16
N GLU A 93 4.72 -7.78 3.27
CA GLU A 93 6.15 -7.99 3.06
C GLU A 93 6.38 -8.35 1.59
N PHE A 94 7.29 -7.64 0.93
CA PHE A 94 7.57 -7.80 -0.48
C PHE A 94 9.07 -7.65 -0.76
N ASP A 95 9.45 -7.92 -2.01
CA ASP A 95 10.81 -7.76 -2.49
C ASP A 95 10.77 -7.43 -3.99
N ILE A 96 11.42 -6.34 -4.39
CA ILE A 96 11.58 -5.96 -5.80
C ILE A 96 13.05 -6.07 -6.17
N ASN A 97 13.40 -7.17 -6.82
CA ASN A 97 14.77 -7.50 -7.18
C ASN A 97 14.93 -7.76 -8.68
N GLY A 98 16.07 -7.36 -9.24
CA GLY A 98 16.42 -7.66 -10.63
C GLY A 98 17.84 -7.26 -11.00
N GLN A 99 18.32 -7.80 -12.11
CA GLN A 99 19.64 -7.51 -12.65
C GLN A 99 19.58 -6.34 -13.64
N GLY A 100 20.72 -5.67 -13.84
CA GLY A 100 20.83 -4.59 -14.82
C GLY A 100 20.21 -3.25 -14.41
N ASN A 101 20.38 -2.28 -15.32
CA ASN A 101 20.02 -0.87 -15.13
C ASN A 101 18.69 -0.48 -15.78
N LEU A 102 18.17 -1.31 -16.69
CA LEU A 102 16.83 -1.15 -17.26
C LEU A 102 15.92 -2.18 -16.59
N PHE A 103 14.88 -1.70 -15.93
CA PHE A 103 13.96 -2.50 -15.13
C PHE A 103 12.57 -1.86 -15.17
N GLY A 104 11.55 -2.65 -14.88
CA GLY A 104 10.17 -2.20 -14.84
C GLY A 104 9.18 -3.36 -14.85
N ASP A 105 7.90 -3.11 -14.61
CA ASP A 105 7.33 -1.79 -14.28
C ASP A 105 7.19 -1.64 -12.75
N GLY A 106 6.81 -2.70 -12.05
CA GLY A 106 6.62 -2.73 -10.60
C GLY A 106 5.54 -3.74 -10.23
N PHE A 107 4.82 -3.49 -9.14
CA PHE A 107 3.59 -4.23 -8.80
C PHE A 107 2.56 -3.27 -8.19
N ALA A 108 1.33 -3.75 -7.98
CA ALA A 108 0.31 -2.98 -7.29
C ALA A 108 -0.41 -3.82 -6.23
N MET A 109 -1.00 -3.17 -5.23
CA MET A 109 -1.98 -3.76 -4.33
C MET A 109 -3.37 -3.25 -4.71
N TRP A 110 -4.34 -4.14 -4.70
CA TRP A 110 -5.70 -3.89 -5.14
C TRP A 110 -6.70 -4.14 -4.01
N VAL A 111 -7.62 -3.20 -3.83
CA VAL A 111 -8.86 -3.39 -3.05
C VAL A 111 -10.01 -2.98 -3.96
N THR A 112 -10.49 -3.92 -4.79
CA THR A 112 -11.37 -3.64 -5.94
C THR A 112 -12.64 -4.49 -5.97
N THR A 113 -13.68 -4.03 -6.64
CA THR A 113 -14.97 -4.77 -6.76
C THR A 113 -14.82 -6.05 -7.59
N ASP A 114 -14.00 -6.00 -8.63
CA ASP A 114 -13.61 -7.16 -9.44
C ASP A 114 -12.31 -7.80 -8.96
N ARG A 115 -12.12 -9.08 -9.31
CA ARG A 115 -10.93 -9.87 -8.98
C ARG A 115 -10.48 -10.74 -10.14
N ALA A 116 -9.22 -11.15 -10.14
CA ALA A 116 -8.67 -12.18 -11.04
C ALA A 116 -8.89 -11.89 -12.55
N GLN A 117 -8.86 -10.61 -12.94
CA GLN A 117 -8.94 -10.19 -14.33
C GLN A 117 -7.59 -9.61 -14.75
N GLN A 118 -6.81 -10.41 -15.48
CA GLN A 118 -5.50 -9.99 -15.95
C GLN A 118 -5.61 -8.81 -16.93
N GLY A 119 -4.68 -7.87 -16.84
CA GLY A 119 -4.65 -6.73 -17.75
C GLY A 119 -3.36 -5.91 -17.70
N PRO A 120 -3.37 -4.74 -18.38
CA PRO A 120 -2.16 -3.96 -18.61
C PRO A 120 -1.70 -3.14 -17.39
N VAL A 121 -2.54 -2.98 -16.37
CA VAL A 121 -2.23 -2.11 -15.24
C VAL A 121 -1.60 -2.95 -14.13
N PHE A 122 -0.27 -3.06 -14.14
CA PHE A 122 0.49 -3.83 -13.14
C PHE A 122 -0.06 -5.24 -12.90
N GLY A 123 -0.48 -5.92 -13.96
CA GLY A 123 -1.05 -7.28 -13.90
C GLY A 123 -2.58 -7.34 -13.78
N ASN A 124 -3.24 -6.23 -13.45
CA ASN A 124 -4.69 -6.14 -13.32
C ASN A 124 -5.36 -5.46 -14.52
N LYS A 125 -6.67 -5.64 -14.64
CA LYS A 125 -7.49 -4.95 -15.64
C LYS A 125 -7.40 -3.43 -15.50
N ASP A 126 -7.52 -2.76 -16.64
CA ASP A 126 -7.76 -1.31 -16.68
C ASP A 126 -9.20 -0.99 -16.28
N LYS A 127 -9.48 0.29 -15.95
CA LYS A 127 -10.81 0.77 -15.54
C LYS A 127 -11.35 -0.02 -14.34
N PHE A 128 -10.50 -0.20 -13.33
CA PHE A 128 -10.89 -0.82 -12.08
C PHE A 128 -11.80 0.12 -11.26
N GLU A 129 -12.60 -0.47 -10.38
CA GLU A 129 -13.40 0.26 -9.39
C GLU A 129 -12.89 -0.13 -7.99
N GLY A 130 -12.49 0.86 -7.19
CA GLY A 130 -11.88 0.67 -5.88
C GLY A 130 -10.51 1.33 -5.75
N LEU A 131 -9.62 0.75 -4.95
CA LEU A 131 -8.30 1.30 -4.66
C LEU A 131 -7.19 0.51 -5.37
N GLY A 132 -6.28 1.24 -6.02
CA GLY A 132 -4.99 0.73 -6.46
C GLY A 132 -3.86 1.47 -5.74
N ILE A 133 -2.93 0.73 -5.13
CA ILE A 133 -1.66 1.25 -4.60
C ILE A 133 -0.52 0.73 -5.48
N PHE A 134 0.11 1.60 -6.24
CA PHE A 134 1.11 1.26 -7.25
C PHE A 134 2.50 1.45 -6.68
N PHE A 135 3.33 0.42 -6.75
CA PHE A 135 4.75 0.45 -6.42
C PHE A 135 5.53 0.50 -7.73
N ASP A 136 5.60 1.70 -8.31
CA ASP A 136 6.15 1.92 -9.64
C ASP A 136 7.67 2.11 -9.56
N THR A 137 8.40 1.30 -10.33
CA THR A 137 9.85 1.34 -10.37
C THR A 137 10.39 2.02 -11.63
N TYR A 138 9.59 2.13 -12.68
CA TYR A 138 10.04 2.64 -13.96
C TYR A 138 9.43 4.00 -14.25
N LYS A 139 10.30 4.97 -14.56
CA LYS A 139 9.86 6.34 -14.84
C LYS A 139 9.55 6.48 -16.32
N ASN A 140 8.29 6.65 -16.68
CA ASN A 140 7.91 6.89 -18.08
C ASN A 140 8.06 8.38 -18.39
N ASN A 141 7.03 9.18 -18.11
CA ASN A 141 7.03 10.62 -18.41
C ASN A 141 6.51 11.45 -17.23
N ARG A 142 7.18 11.33 -16.08
CA ARG A 142 6.83 12.06 -14.86
C ARG A 142 7.94 13.01 -14.38
N PRO A 143 8.02 14.23 -14.94
CA PRO A 143 9.02 15.23 -14.54
C PRO A 143 8.97 15.58 -13.05
N GLY A 144 10.13 15.85 -12.46
CA GLY A 144 10.24 16.28 -11.06
C GLY A 144 10.09 15.18 -10.00
N VAL A 145 9.76 13.94 -10.39
CA VAL A 145 9.58 12.81 -9.46
C VAL A 145 10.75 11.84 -9.52
N VAL A 146 11.16 11.35 -8.35
CA VAL A 146 12.20 10.33 -8.16
C VAL A 146 11.54 8.96 -7.98
N PHE A 147 12.05 7.97 -8.68
CA PHE A 147 11.57 6.59 -8.65
C PHE A 147 12.53 5.68 -7.85
N PRO A 148 12.05 4.56 -7.26
CA PRO A 148 10.66 4.09 -7.25
C PRO A 148 9.68 5.07 -6.59
N TYR A 149 8.46 5.12 -7.12
CA TYR A 149 7.40 6.01 -6.67
C TYR A 149 6.18 5.18 -6.27
N VAL A 150 5.66 5.42 -5.07
CA VAL A 150 4.49 4.72 -4.56
C VAL A 150 3.31 5.67 -4.55
N MET A 151 2.21 5.31 -5.20
CA MET A 151 1.04 6.18 -5.29
C MET A 151 -0.27 5.41 -5.12
N ALA A 152 -1.30 6.12 -4.65
CA ALA A 152 -2.67 5.65 -4.60
C ALA A 152 -3.50 6.26 -5.74
N MET A 153 -4.40 5.46 -6.32
CA MET A 153 -5.45 5.91 -7.23
C MET A 153 -6.78 5.29 -6.80
N LEU A 154 -7.84 6.09 -6.82
CA LEU A 154 -9.21 5.59 -6.73
C LEU A 154 -9.76 5.41 -8.14
N GLY A 155 -10.09 4.18 -8.48
CA GLY A 155 -10.75 3.82 -9.73
C GLY A 155 -12.26 3.92 -9.58
N ASP A 156 -12.91 4.49 -10.60
CA ASP A 156 -14.36 4.69 -10.70
C ASP A 156 -15.05 3.68 -11.64
N GLY A 157 -14.30 2.67 -12.14
CA GLY A 157 -14.78 1.69 -13.12
C GLY A 157 -14.79 2.17 -14.58
N HIS A 158 -14.39 3.42 -14.84
CA HIS A 158 -14.49 4.06 -16.17
C HIS A 158 -13.18 4.68 -16.65
N THR A 159 -12.44 5.27 -15.72
CA THR A 159 -11.20 6.02 -15.95
C THR A 159 -10.04 5.06 -16.18
N THR A 160 -9.34 5.25 -17.30
CA THR A 160 -8.15 4.47 -17.65
C THR A 160 -6.93 4.93 -16.85
N TYR A 161 -6.07 3.98 -16.49
CA TYR A 161 -4.76 4.27 -15.93
C TYR A 161 -3.83 4.90 -16.99
N ASP A 162 -3.29 6.08 -16.70
CA ASP A 162 -2.35 6.77 -17.60
C ASP A 162 -0.93 6.20 -17.45
N GLN A 163 -0.68 5.06 -18.11
CA GLN A 163 0.66 4.45 -18.14
C GLN A 163 1.70 5.35 -18.79
N GLY A 164 1.31 6.26 -19.69
CA GLY A 164 2.24 7.18 -20.35
C GLY A 164 2.87 8.19 -19.38
N HIS A 165 2.18 8.52 -18.29
CA HIS A 165 2.62 9.51 -17.30
C HIS A 165 2.56 8.99 -15.86
N ASP A 166 2.75 7.67 -15.68
CA ASP A 166 2.85 7.02 -14.38
C ASP A 166 1.65 7.34 -13.46
N GLY A 167 0.45 7.31 -14.03
CA GLY A 167 -0.84 7.52 -13.34
C GLY A 167 -1.08 8.94 -12.81
N LYS A 168 -0.20 9.91 -13.12
CA LYS A 168 -0.18 11.25 -12.52
C LYS A 168 -1.52 11.98 -12.55
N ALA A 169 -2.31 11.84 -13.61
CA ALA A 169 -3.58 12.56 -13.77
C ALA A 169 -4.63 12.17 -12.72
N ASN A 170 -4.56 10.93 -12.21
CA ASN A 170 -5.55 10.36 -11.29
C ASN A 170 -4.92 10.00 -9.93
N GLU A 171 -3.76 10.57 -9.62
CA GLU A 171 -3.11 10.35 -8.34
C GLU A 171 -3.93 10.97 -7.21
N LEU A 172 -4.22 10.14 -6.20
CA LEU A 172 -4.81 10.59 -4.94
C LEU A 172 -3.73 11.13 -4.00
N ALA A 173 -2.64 10.38 -3.83
CA ALA A 173 -1.46 10.76 -3.08
C ALA A 173 -0.29 9.82 -3.42
N GLY A 174 0.94 10.23 -3.16
CA GLY A 174 2.11 9.40 -3.38
C GLY A 174 3.40 9.95 -2.77
N CYS A 175 4.43 9.12 -2.71
CA CYS A 175 5.74 9.50 -2.22
C CYS A 175 6.87 8.82 -3.01
N SER A 176 8.04 9.47 -3.07
CA SER A 176 9.25 8.87 -3.63
C SER A 176 9.90 7.93 -2.62
N ALA A 177 10.07 6.66 -3.01
CA ALA A 177 10.67 5.60 -2.18
C ALA A 177 12.04 5.17 -2.74
N ARG A 178 12.99 6.11 -2.77
CA ARG A 178 14.35 5.83 -3.30
C ARG A 178 15.04 4.73 -2.49
N GLY A 179 15.37 3.61 -3.15
CA GLY A 179 15.99 2.44 -2.51
C GLY A 179 15.04 1.28 -2.25
N LEU A 180 13.79 1.37 -2.70
CA LEU A 180 12.80 0.29 -2.57
C LEU A 180 13.14 -0.95 -3.42
N ARG A 181 13.82 -0.77 -4.56
CA ARG A 181 14.34 -1.85 -5.41
C ARG A 181 15.74 -2.25 -4.96
N ASN A 182 16.04 -3.55 -4.98
CA ASN A 182 17.33 -4.10 -4.53
C ASN A 182 17.67 -3.65 -3.10
N ALA A 183 16.66 -3.61 -2.23
CA ALA A 183 16.84 -3.25 -0.83
C ALA A 183 17.67 -4.32 -0.11
N ASN A 184 18.57 -3.88 0.77
CA ASN A 184 19.42 -4.79 1.56
C ASN A 184 18.74 -5.25 2.86
N THR A 185 17.51 -4.81 3.10
CA THR A 185 16.72 -5.09 4.30
C THR A 185 15.32 -5.53 3.86
N PRO A 186 14.59 -6.35 4.65
CA PRO A 186 13.22 -6.72 4.31
C PRO A 186 12.36 -5.48 4.03
N THR A 187 11.64 -5.48 2.91
CA THR A 187 10.75 -4.37 2.56
C THR A 187 9.31 -4.68 2.95
N LYS A 188 8.68 -3.77 3.68
CA LYS A 188 7.27 -3.86 4.05
C LYS A 188 6.50 -2.59 3.71
N ALA A 189 5.23 -2.77 3.43
CA ALA A 189 4.24 -1.69 3.34
C ALA A 189 3.12 -1.96 4.33
N ARG A 190 2.67 -0.92 5.04
CA ARG A 190 1.50 -0.95 5.90
C ARG A 190 0.48 0.04 5.36
N ILE A 191 -0.66 -0.49 4.95
CA ILE A 191 -1.79 0.30 4.46
C ILE A 191 -2.91 0.19 5.46
N THR A 192 -3.30 1.31 6.05
CA THR A 192 -4.36 1.37 7.05
C THR A 192 -5.51 2.21 6.50
N TYR A 193 -6.70 1.64 6.49
CA TYR A 193 -7.92 2.29 6.04
C TYR A 193 -8.95 2.32 7.17
N PHE A 194 -9.38 3.53 7.52
CA PHE A 194 -10.54 3.77 8.35
C PHE A 194 -11.63 4.41 7.50
N GLN A 195 -12.79 3.75 7.39
CA GLN A 195 -13.87 4.15 6.50
C GLN A 195 -14.23 5.64 6.68
N GLU A 196 -14.12 6.39 5.57
CA GLU A 196 -14.41 7.83 5.51
C GLU A 196 -13.57 8.73 6.45
N LYS A 197 -12.57 8.16 7.14
CA LYS A 197 -11.69 8.89 8.05
C LYS A 197 -10.32 9.10 7.43
N SER A 198 -9.59 8.03 7.14
CA SER A 198 -8.23 8.12 6.59
C SER A 198 -7.83 6.87 5.80
N LEU A 199 -6.99 7.09 4.79
CA LEU A 199 -6.18 6.09 4.12
C LEU A 199 -4.71 6.47 4.32
N THR A 200 -3.95 5.63 5.00
CA THR A 200 -2.54 5.86 5.33
C THR A 200 -1.67 4.78 4.71
N LEU A 201 -0.52 5.18 4.16
CA LEU A 201 0.52 4.27 3.72
C LEU A 201 1.84 4.61 4.43
N GLU A 202 2.46 3.58 4.99
CA GLU A 202 3.81 3.63 5.56
C GLU A 202 4.68 2.55 4.92
N LEU A 203 5.97 2.83 4.77
CA LEU A 203 6.93 1.95 4.12
C LEU A 203 8.12 1.70 5.04
N MET A 204 8.52 0.44 5.19
CA MET A 204 9.75 0.02 5.85
C MET A 204 10.68 -0.54 4.78
N TYR A 205 11.72 0.21 4.40
CA TYR A 205 12.64 -0.22 3.33
C TYR A 205 14.07 0.32 3.48
N LYS A 206 14.30 1.23 4.42
CA LYS A 206 15.63 1.81 4.69
C LYS A 206 16.35 1.05 5.81
N LYS A 207 15.58 0.61 6.80
CA LYS A 207 16.04 -0.06 8.00
C LYS A 207 14.90 -0.90 8.57
N GLU A 208 15.24 -2.05 9.12
CA GLU A 208 14.33 -2.92 9.84
C GLU A 208 13.71 -2.20 11.05
N ASP A 209 12.42 -2.42 11.26
CA ASP A 209 11.58 -1.81 12.29
C ASP A 209 11.46 -0.28 12.25
N GLU A 210 11.88 0.36 11.16
CA GLU A 210 11.75 1.81 10.94
C GLU A 210 10.74 2.12 9.83
N TRP A 211 9.53 2.51 10.22
CA TRP A 211 8.45 2.90 9.32
C TRP A 211 8.61 4.35 8.86
N THR A 212 8.69 4.57 7.55
CA THR A 212 8.67 5.90 6.92
C THR A 212 7.26 6.20 6.42
N PRO A 213 6.60 7.27 6.90
CA PRO A 213 5.32 7.71 6.35
C PRO A 213 5.42 8.07 4.87
N CYS A 214 4.47 7.59 4.06
CA CYS A 214 4.37 7.92 2.64
C CYS A 214 3.30 9.00 2.41
N PHE A 215 2.06 8.69 2.79
CA PHE A 215 0.94 9.64 2.74
C PHE A 215 -0.16 9.28 3.74
N GLU A 216 -1.00 10.26 4.04
CA GLU A 216 -2.28 10.11 4.73
C GLU A 216 -3.32 10.96 4.01
N VAL A 217 -4.44 10.35 3.63
CA VAL A 217 -5.52 11.00 2.87
C VAL A 217 -6.84 10.87 3.61
N PRO A 218 -7.48 11.99 3.99
CA PRO A 218 -8.76 11.93 4.69
C PRO A 218 -9.93 11.67 3.73
N GLY A 219 -11.05 11.16 4.25
CA GLY A 219 -12.33 11.13 3.54
C GLY A 219 -12.42 10.14 2.37
N VAL A 220 -11.49 9.18 2.26
CA VAL A 220 -11.51 8.16 1.20
C VAL A 220 -12.71 7.22 1.39
N LYS A 221 -13.49 7.03 0.31
CA LYS A 221 -14.64 6.11 0.24
C LYS A 221 -14.30 4.95 -0.69
N LEU A 222 -14.34 3.73 -0.16
CA LEU A 222 -14.17 2.50 -0.93
C LEU A 222 -15.51 1.76 -1.09
N PRO A 223 -15.69 0.96 -2.14
CA PRO A 223 -16.85 0.08 -2.28
C PRO A 223 -17.00 -0.86 -1.08
N GLY A 224 -18.24 -1.18 -0.69
CA GLY A 224 -18.51 -1.99 0.51
C GLY A 224 -18.18 -3.48 0.38
N VAL A 225 -18.04 -3.98 -0.86
CA VAL A 225 -17.67 -5.36 -1.17
C VAL A 225 -16.51 -5.29 -2.16
N THR A 226 -15.32 -5.66 -1.71
CA THR A 226 -14.09 -5.63 -2.51
C THR A 226 -13.31 -6.92 -2.33
N TYR A 227 -12.30 -7.16 -3.16
CA TYR A 227 -11.35 -8.24 -3.05
C TYR A 227 -9.96 -7.66 -2.90
N LEU A 228 -9.13 -8.35 -2.12
CA LEU A 228 -7.72 -8.02 -1.99
C LEU A 228 -6.93 -8.73 -3.09
N GLY A 229 -6.07 -8.02 -3.80
CA GLY A 229 -5.18 -8.61 -4.78
C GLY A 229 -3.83 -7.92 -4.90
N PHE A 230 -2.92 -8.57 -5.61
CA PHE A 230 -1.59 -8.07 -5.95
C PHE A 230 -1.21 -8.50 -7.35
#